data_AF-A0A2K0TDN3-F1
#
_entry.id   AF-A0A2K0TDN3-F1
#
_cell.length_a   1.000
_cell.length_b   1.000
_cell.length_c   1.000
_cell.angle_alpha   90.00
_cell.angle_beta   90.00
_cell.angle_gamma   90.00
#
_symmetry.space_group_name_H-M   'P 1'
#
loop_
_entity.id
_entity.type
_entity.pdbx_description
1 polymer ?
#
loop_
_entity_poly.entity_id
_entity_poly.type
_entity_poly.pdbx_seq_one_letter_code
_entity_poly.pdbx_strand_id
1 'polypeptide(L)' 'MNGPDELNVIDTMRDFNVEDTCQNINVPTMIINGEFNECTELAVQMLFDKIPKAKRITVPG' A
#
# COMPACT_ATOMS: atom_id res chain seq x y z
N MET A 1 10.44 -4.48 -2.58
CA MET A 1 10.93 -5.52 -1.66
C MET A 1 12.44 -5.62 -1.84
N ASN A 2 13.24 -5.28 -0.82
CA ASN A 2 14.70 -5.48 -0.85
C ASN A 2 15.07 -6.59 0.14
N GLY A 3 15.55 -7.73 -0.37
CA GLY A 3 15.89 -8.90 0.44
C GLY A 3 15.84 -10.20 -0.39
N PRO A 4 15.89 -11.37 0.26
CA PRO A 4 15.95 -12.67 -0.42
C PRO A 4 14.65 -13.08 -1.13
N ASP A 5 13.50 -12.54 -0.72
CA ASP A 5 12.19 -12.75 -1.37
C ASP A 5 11.21 -11.62 -1.03
N GLU A 6 9.98 -11.71 -1.54
CA GLU A 6 8.94 -10.67 -1.41
C GLU A 6 8.48 -10.44 0.04
N LEU A 7 8.60 -11.45 0.91
CA LEU A 7 8.14 -11.40 2.30
C LEU A 7 9.27 -11.02 3.27
N ASN A 8 10.52 -11.23 2.86
CA ASN A 8 11.70 -10.98 3.67
C ASN A 8 12.38 -9.65 3.28
N VAL A 9 11.79 -8.52 3.64
CA VAL A 9 12.41 -7.19 3.42
C VAL A 9 13.42 -6.88 4.51
N ILE A 10 14.71 -7.13 4.25
CA ILE A 10 15.75 -7.07 5.29
C ILE A 10 16.79 -5.96 5.14
N ASP A 11 16.83 -5.30 3.99
CA ASP A 11 17.84 -4.31 3.63
C ASP A 11 17.29 -2.86 3.72
N THR A 12 17.86 -1.92 2.97
CA THR A 12 17.58 -0.46 2.95
C THR A 12 16.12 -0.02 2.94
N MET A 13 15.19 -0.87 2.48
CA MET A 13 13.76 -0.57 2.43
C MET A 13 12.97 -1.05 3.66
N ARG A 14 13.61 -1.72 4.62
CA ARG A 14 12.95 -2.28 5.82
C ARG A 14 12.12 -1.25 6.58
N ASP A 15 12.66 -0.03 6.71
CA ASP A 15 12.05 1.03 7.50
C ASP A 15 11.39 2.11 6.63
N PHE A 16 11.31 1.90 5.31
CA PHE A 16 10.69 2.86 4.41
C PHE A 16 9.18 2.93 4.64
N ASN A 17 8.65 4.15 4.81
CA ASN A 17 7.22 4.38 4.99
C ASN A 17 6.78 5.67 4.28
N VAL A 18 5.58 5.65 3.70
CA VAL A 18 4.94 6.80 3.03
C VAL A 18 3.75 7.37 3.80
N GLU A 19 3.38 6.76 4.92
CA GLU A 19 2.16 7.05 5.68
C GLU A 19 2.02 8.53 6.09
N ASP A 20 3.11 9.23 6.39
CA ASP A 20 3.09 10.66 6.75
C ASP A 20 3.02 11.60 5.55
N THR A 21 3.33 11.09 4.36
CA THR A 21 3.45 11.90 3.14
C THR A 21 2.33 11.65 2.14
N CYS A 22 1.66 10.49 2.19
CA CYS A 22 0.61 10.12 1.24
C CYS A 22 -0.60 11.08 1.30
N GLN A 23 -0.87 11.69 2.44
CA GLN A 23 -1.90 12.74 2.60
C GLN A 23 -1.71 13.96 1.67
N ASN A 24 -0.50 14.19 1.17
CA ASN A 24 -0.22 15.29 0.22
C ASN A 24 -0.71 14.99 -1.21
N ILE A 25 -1.16 13.76 -1.49
CA ILE A 25 -1.68 13.36 -2.80
C ILE A 25 -3.09 13.93 -3.00
N ASN A 26 -3.20 14.96 -3.84
CA ASN A 26 -4.44 15.71 -4.05
C ASN A 26 -5.14 15.40 -5.40
N VAL A 27 -4.58 14.50 -6.19
CA VAL A 27 -5.15 14.01 -7.46
C VAL A 27 -6.03 12.78 -7.23
N PRO A 28 -7.02 12.51 -8.11
CA PRO A 28 -7.78 11.26 -8.04
C PRO A 28 -6.84 10.05 -8.04
N THR A 29 -7.03 9.15 -7.08
CA THR A 29 -6.12 8.01 -6.85
C THR A 29 -6.92 6.72 -6.78
N MET A 30 -6.44 5.67 -7.43
CA MET A 30 -7.00 4.32 -7.34
C MET A 30 -6.05 3.43 -6.53
N ILE A 31 -6.59 2.73 -5.55
CA ILE A 31 -5.91 1.69 -4.77
C ILE A 31 -6.50 0.36 -5.21
N ILE A 32 -5.63 -0.56 -5.64
CA ILE A 32 -6.03 -1.88 -6.15
C ILE A 32 -5.22 -2.93 -5.42
N ASN A 33 -5.89 -3.93 -4.85
CA ASN A 33 -5.28 -5.14 -4.30
C ASN A 33 -6.16 -6.37 -4.61
N GLY A 34 -5.59 -7.56 -4.53
CA GLY A 34 -6.35 -8.82 -4.64
C GLY A 34 -6.75 -9.37 -3.26
N GLU A 35 -7.79 -10.20 -3.21
CA GLU A 35 -8.25 -10.87 -1.99
C GLU A 35 -7.15 -11.68 -1.29
N PHE A 36 -6.36 -12.41 -2.08
CA PHE A 36 -5.24 -13.24 -1.59
C PHE A 36 -3.86 -12.60 -1.86
N ASN A 37 -3.80 -11.27 -2.01
CA ASN A 37 -2.55 -10.57 -2.30
C ASN A 37 -1.67 -10.43 -1.04
N GLU A 38 -0.35 -10.51 -1.21
CA GLU A 38 0.63 -10.27 -0.14
C GLU A 38 0.54 -8.86 0.47
N CYS A 39 0.22 -7.86 -0.35
CA CYS A 39 -0.18 -6.54 0.09
C CYS A 39 -1.66 -6.58 0.49
N THR A 40 -1.89 -7.12 1.69
CA THR A 40 -3.23 -7.33 2.27
C THR A 40 -4.07 -6.05 2.34
N GLU A 41 -5.39 -6.21 2.52
CA GLU A 41 -6.33 -5.12 2.80
C GLU A 41 -5.80 -4.16 3.88
N LEU A 42 -5.23 -4.71 4.96
CA LEU A 42 -4.69 -3.93 6.08
C LEU A 42 -3.48 -3.09 5.65
N ALA A 43 -2.60 -3.63 4.81
CA ALA A 43 -1.41 -2.92 4.33
C ALA A 43 -1.77 -1.69 3.48
N VAL A 44 -2.84 -1.79 2.68
CA VAL A 44 -3.29 -0.69 1.82
C VAL A 44 -4.32 0.23 2.48
N GLN A 45 -4.85 -0.12 3.66
CA GLN A 45 -5.86 0.67 4.37
C GLN A 45 -5.38 2.10 4.66
N MET A 46 -4.13 2.27 5.06
CA MET A 46 -3.56 3.59 5.36
C MET A 46 -3.58 4.54 4.16
N LEU A 47 -3.45 4.01 2.93
CA LEU A 47 -3.53 4.82 1.71
C LEU A 47 -4.96 5.33 1.51
N PHE A 48 -5.95 4.47 1.73
CA PHE A 48 -7.36 4.83 1.56
C PHE A 48 -7.80 5.85 2.61
N ASP A 49 -7.34 5.69 3.85
CA ASP A 49 -7.69 6.58 4.96
C ASP A 49 -7.07 7.98 4.81
N LYS A 50 -5.85 8.07 4.27
CA LYS A 50 -5.09 9.32 4.24
C LYS A 50 -5.14 10.09 2.92
N ILE A 51 -5.37 9.42 1.78
CA ILE A 51 -5.44 10.10 0.48
C ILE A 51 -6.86 10.63 0.25
N PRO A 52 -7.10 11.96 0.21
CA PRO A 52 -8.46 12.52 0.26
C PRO A 52 -9.38 12.13 -0.90
N LYS A 53 -8.82 11.78 -2.06
CA LYS A 53 -9.56 11.44 -3.29
C LYS A 53 -9.31 9.99 -3.72
N ALA A 54 -9.04 9.11 -2.76
CA ALA A 54 -8.84 7.70 -3.04
C ALA A 54 -10.15 6.96 -3.29
N LYS A 55 -10.10 6.00 -4.22
CA LYS A 55 -11.05 4.90 -4.33
C LYS A 55 -10.28 3.60 -4.20
N ARG A 56 -10.86 2.61 -3.52
CA ARG A 56 -10.28 1.28 -3.40
C ARG A 56 -11.14 0.25 -4.13
N ILE A 57 -10.49 -0.72 -4.74
CA ILE A 57 -11.12 -1.96 -5.21
C ILE A 57 -10.26 -3.16 -4.80
N THR A 58 -10.94 -4.17 -4.27
CA THR A 58 -10.35 -5.48 -3.97
C THR A 58 -10.85 -6.45 -5.03
N VAL A 59 -9.91 -7.07 -5.76
CA VAL A 59 -10.25 -8.06 -6.79
C VAL A 59 -10.50 -9.41 -6.10
N PRO A 60 -11.71 -9.98 -6.21
CA PRO A 60 -12.02 -11.29 -5.62
C PRO A 60 -11.19 -12.38 -6.31
N GLY A 61 -10.82 -13.41 -5.55
CA GLY A 61 -10.09 -14.58 -6.05
C GLY A 61 -10.98 -15.73 -6.49
#